data_AF-A0A9D7NQH2-F1
#
_entry.id   AF-A0A9D7NQH2-F1
#
_cell.length_a   1.000
_cell.length_b   1.000
_cell.length_c   1.000
_cell.angle_alpha   90.00
_cell.angle_beta   90.00
_cell.angle_gamma   90.00
#
_symmetry.space_group_name_H-M   'P 1'
#
loop_
_entity.id
_entity.type
_entity.pdbx_description
1 polymer ?
#
loop_
_entity_poly.entity_id
_entity_poly.type
_entity_poly.pdbx_seq_one_letter_code
_entity_poly.pdbx_strand_id
1 'polypeptide(L)'
;MGGGELNFSSDIDLVFAYPAQGETDGARPIDNETFFVRLGQQFIKLLGDTTAEGFGFRVDMRLRPFGTVGRLALSFNAMEQYFQREGRDWERYAWIKARPIAGDIAAGERFLGTLRPFVYRRYFDYTAFEGLREMKAMIEAEVQRRELADHLETRTRRHS
;
A
#
# COMPACT_ATOMS: atom_id res chain seq x y z
N MET A 1 13.82 29.77 16.70
CA MET A 1 15.13 29.55 16.06
C MET A 1 15.84 28.48 16.87
N GLY A 2 16.29 27.35 16.36
CA GLY A 2 16.36 26.80 15.01
C GLY A 2 16.82 25.34 15.12
N GLY A 3 16.43 24.52 14.16
CA GLY A 3 16.76 23.09 14.12
C GLY A 3 15.67 22.37 13.34
N GLY A 4 15.83 22.32 12.03
CA GLY A 4 14.83 21.88 11.06
C GLY A 4 14.57 20.38 11.07
N GLU A 5 14.00 19.86 12.16
CA GLU A 5 13.51 18.49 12.21
C GLU A 5 12.08 18.45 11.64
N LEU A 6 12.05 18.56 10.31
CA LEU A 6 10.91 18.28 9.47
C LEU A 6 10.37 16.88 9.81
N ASN A 7 9.24 16.83 10.52
CA ASN A 7 8.30 15.70 10.48
C ASN A 7 7.65 15.60 9.08
N PHE A 8 8.46 15.56 8.02
CA PHE A 8 8.03 15.58 6.63
C PHE A 8 8.48 14.31 5.89
N SER A 9 8.38 13.18 6.59
CA SER A 9 8.52 11.86 5.99
C SER A 9 7.23 11.09 6.18
N SER A 10 6.16 11.57 5.53
CA SER A 10 4.93 10.78 5.43
C SER A 10 5.19 9.64 4.46
N ASP A 11 4.99 8.41 4.93
CA ASP A 11 5.00 7.21 4.10
C ASP A 11 3.84 7.31 3.09
N ILE A 12 4.10 6.97 1.82
CA ILE A 12 3.07 6.90 0.78
C ILE A 12 2.74 5.43 0.54
N ASP A 13 1.51 5.03 0.87
CA ASP A 13 1.00 3.69 0.57
C ASP A 13 0.63 3.56 -0.91
N LEU A 14 1.30 2.66 -1.63
CA LEU A 14 1.05 2.42 -3.05
C LEU A 14 0.74 0.94 -3.34
N VAL A 15 -0.12 0.74 -4.34
CA VAL A 15 -0.43 -0.58 -4.91
C VAL A 15 -0.37 -0.46 -6.43
N PHE A 16 0.39 -1.34 -7.09
CA PHE A 16 0.47 -1.36 -8.55
C PHE A 16 -0.44 -2.43 -9.14
N ALA A 17 -1.24 -2.02 -10.12
CA ALA A 17 -2.17 -2.89 -10.80
C ALA A 17 -2.15 -2.61 -12.31
N TYR A 18 -2.38 -3.65 -13.12
CA TYR A 18 -2.39 -3.55 -14.58
C TYR A 18 -3.60 -4.25 -15.23
N PRO A 19 -4.05 -3.84 -16.43
CA PRO A 19 -5.37 -4.25 -16.92
C PRO A 19 -5.50 -5.75 -17.23
N ALA A 20 -4.50 -6.33 -17.90
CA ALA A 20 -4.61 -7.69 -18.41
C ALA A 20 -3.25 -8.37 -18.56
N GLN A 21 -3.28 -9.70 -18.53
CA GLN A 21 -2.16 -10.52 -18.98
C GLN A 21 -1.95 -10.37 -20.49
N GLY A 22 -0.75 -10.70 -20.94
CA GLY A 22 -0.35 -10.57 -22.33
C GLY A 22 1.13 -10.22 -22.44
N GLU A 23 1.53 -9.73 -23.60
CA GLU A 23 2.90 -9.32 -23.87
C GLU A 23 2.96 -7.85 -24.27
N THR A 24 4.09 -7.22 -23.99
CA THR A 24 4.40 -5.86 -24.44
C THR A 24 4.56 -5.81 -25.96
N ASP A 25 4.22 -4.68 -26.57
CA ASP A 25 4.28 -4.40 -28.01
C ASP A 25 5.66 -3.93 -28.52
N GLY A 26 6.69 -3.98 -27.68
CA GLY A 26 8.05 -3.56 -28.02
C GLY A 26 8.80 -4.53 -28.93
N ALA A 27 9.99 -4.10 -29.40
CA ALA A 27 10.86 -4.89 -30.28
C ALA A 27 11.28 -6.25 -29.71
N ARG A 28 11.23 -6.41 -28.39
CA ARG A 28 11.37 -7.70 -27.69
C ARG A 28 10.19 -7.84 -26.73
N PRO A 29 9.13 -8.54 -27.14
CA PRO A 29 7.98 -8.79 -26.29
C PRO A 29 8.39 -9.49 -25.01
N ILE A 30 7.90 -8.99 -23.89
CA ILE A 30 8.00 -9.63 -22.59
C ILE A 30 6.61 -9.72 -22.00
N ASP A 31 6.41 -10.68 -21.09
CA ASP A 31 5.17 -10.80 -20.35
C ASP A 31 4.85 -9.51 -19.56
N ASN A 32 3.58 -9.12 -19.56
CA ASN A 32 3.10 -7.91 -18.90
C ASN A 32 3.42 -7.90 -17.39
N GLU A 33 3.31 -9.03 -16.69
CA GLU A 33 3.69 -9.14 -15.27
C GLU A 33 5.16 -8.72 -15.10
N THR A 34 6.03 -9.25 -15.94
CA THR A 34 7.47 -8.93 -15.90
C THR A 34 7.72 -7.45 -16.16
N PHE A 35 7.03 -6.88 -17.15
CA PHE A 35 7.14 -5.46 -17.47
C PHE A 35 6.70 -4.58 -16.29
N PHE A 36 5.50 -4.79 -15.75
CA PHE A 36 4.95 -3.96 -14.68
C PHE A 36 5.67 -4.12 -13.36
N VAL A 37 6.21 -5.31 -13.04
CA VAL A 37 7.07 -5.49 -11.87
C VAL A 37 8.36 -4.67 -12.01
N ARG A 38 9.02 -4.70 -13.16
CA ARG A 38 10.23 -3.88 -13.40
C ARG A 38 9.94 -2.39 -13.35
N LEU A 39 8.83 -1.96 -13.96
CA LEU A 39 8.38 -0.57 -13.92
C LEU A 39 8.13 -0.11 -12.48
N GLY A 40 7.41 -0.92 -11.68
CA GLY A 40 7.14 -0.61 -10.28
C GLY A 40 8.43 -0.49 -9.44
N GLN A 41 9.41 -1.37 -9.66
CA GLN A 41 10.71 -1.30 -8.98
C GLN A 41 11.47 0.00 -9.33
N GLN A 42 11.48 0.37 -10.61
CA GLN A 42 12.10 1.63 -11.05
C GLN A 42 11.39 2.85 -10.49
N PHE A 43 10.06 2.82 -10.44
CA PHE A 43 9.25 3.89 -9.87
C PHE A 43 9.49 4.09 -8.38
N ILE A 44 9.53 2.99 -7.60
CA ILE A 44 9.86 3.04 -6.16
C ILE A 44 11.26 3.61 -5.96
N LYS A 45 12.24 3.16 -6.76
CA LYS A 45 13.60 3.67 -6.69
C LYS A 45 13.63 5.18 -6.96
N LEU A 46 12.94 5.65 -7.99
CA LEU A 46 12.88 7.07 -8.32
C LEU A 46 12.26 7.91 -7.20
N LEU A 47 11.24 7.39 -6.51
CA LEU A 47 10.62 8.07 -5.37
C LEU A 47 11.51 8.07 -4.12
N GLY A 48 12.28 7.00 -3.90
CA GLY A 48 13.16 6.84 -2.74
C GLY A 48 14.54 7.48 -2.90
N ASP A 49 14.97 7.76 -4.13
CA ASP A 49 16.27 8.38 -4.40
C ASP A 49 16.32 9.80 -3.79
N THR A 50 17.30 10.02 -2.92
CA THR A 50 17.55 11.32 -2.27
C THR A 50 18.28 12.22 -3.27
N THR A 51 17.69 13.38 -3.58
CA THR A 51 18.32 14.35 -4.49
C THR A 51 19.07 15.42 -3.69
N ALA A 52 19.84 16.27 -4.37
CA ALA A 52 20.59 17.36 -3.73
C ALA A 52 19.69 18.37 -2.97
N GLU A 53 18.38 18.33 -3.20
CA GLU A 53 17.38 19.24 -2.62
C GLU A 53 16.60 18.62 -1.45
N GLY A 54 16.82 17.33 -1.12
CA GLY A 54 16.20 16.69 0.04
C GLY A 54 15.91 15.19 -0.11
N PHE A 55 15.35 14.62 0.96
CA PHE A 55 14.99 13.19 1.06
C PHE A 55 13.76 12.86 0.20
N GLY A 56 13.85 11.76 -0.55
CA GLY A 56 12.74 11.20 -1.32
C GLY A 56 11.59 10.69 -0.43
N PHE A 57 10.42 10.46 -1.03
CA PHE A 57 9.27 9.91 -0.30
C PHE A 57 9.53 8.44 0.05
N ARG A 58 9.22 8.04 1.29
CA ARG A 58 9.22 6.63 1.67
C ARG A 58 7.96 5.97 1.10
N VAL A 59 8.14 4.93 0.30
CA VAL A 59 7.02 4.18 -0.30
C VAL A 59 6.74 2.93 0.53
N ASP A 60 5.50 2.80 0.98
CA ASP A 60 4.99 1.60 1.65
C ASP A 60 4.15 0.76 0.69
N MET A 61 4.56 -0.50 0.47
CA MET A 61 3.89 -1.43 -0.43
C MET A 61 3.15 -2.54 0.33
N ARG A 62 2.95 -2.41 1.65
CA ARG A 62 2.38 -3.48 2.49
C ARG A 62 0.88 -3.69 2.28
N LEU A 63 0.16 -2.68 1.77
CA LEU A 63 -1.27 -2.78 1.47
C LEU A 63 -1.60 -3.56 0.20
N ARG A 64 -0.59 -4.01 -0.57
CA ARG A 64 -0.81 -4.84 -1.76
C ARG A 64 -1.29 -6.25 -1.37
N PRO A 65 -2.09 -6.92 -2.23
CA PRO A 65 -2.46 -8.31 -2.01
C PRO A 65 -1.26 -9.21 -1.70
N PHE A 66 -1.45 -10.14 -0.76
CA PHE A 66 -0.41 -11.03 -0.22
C PHE A 66 0.74 -10.29 0.52
N GLY A 67 0.59 -8.98 0.78
CA GLY A 67 1.56 -8.18 1.53
C GLY A 67 2.97 -8.25 0.98
N THR A 68 3.96 -8.42 1.84
CA THR A 68 5.39 -8.44 1.46
C THR A 68 5.80 -9.65 0.63
N VAL A 69 5.05 -10.75 0.70
CA VAL A 69 5.32 -12.00 -0.04
C VAL A 69 4.73 -11.95 -1.46
N GLY A 70 3.76 -11.06 -1.68
CA GLY A 70 3.11 -10.86 -2.98
C GLY A 70 4.00 -10.23 -4.02
N ARG A 71 3.64 -10.49 -5.29
CA ARG A 71 4.16 -9.76 -6.45
C ARG A 71 3.99 -8.25 -6.25
N LEU A 72 4.92 -7.48 -6.82
CA LEU A 72 4.91 -6.03 -6.69
C LEU A 72 3.75 -5.38 -7.47
N ALA A 73 3.40 -5.96 -8.61
CA ALA A 73 2.29 -5.55 -9.47
C ALA A 73 1.42 -6.77 -9.78
N LEU A 74 0.10 -6.56 -9.84
CA LEU A 74 -0.88 -7.61 -10.12
C LEU A 74 -1.85 -7.19 -11.22
N SER A 75 -2.32 -8.14 -12.02
CA SER A 75 -3.38 -7.85 -12.97
C SER A 75 -4.69 -7.55 -12.22
N PHE A 76 -5.58 -6.77 -12.83
CA PHE A 76 -6.91 -6.48 -12.27
C PHE A 76 -7.66 -7.77 -11.94
N ASN A 77 -7.59 -8.77 -12.82
CA ASN A 77 -8.22 -10.06 -12.60
C ASN A 77 -7.61 -10.81 -11.41
N ALA A 78 -6.28 -10.85 -11.28
CA ALA A 78 -5.63 -11.51 -10.15
C ALA A 78 -5.97 -10.81 -8.81
N MET A 79 -6.02 -9.49 -8.81
CA MET A 79 -6.38 -8.69 -7.64
C MET A 79 -7.84 -8.88 -7.23
N GLU A 80 -8.76 -8.92 -8.20
CA GLU A 80 -10.17 -9.21 -7.95
C GLU A 80 -10.36 -10.62 -7.36
N GLN A 81 -9.70 -11.63 -7.95
CA GLN A 81 -9.75 -13.00 -7.43
C GLN A 81 -9.23 -13.09 -5.99
N TYR A 82 -8.16 -12.37 -5.67
CA TYR A 82 -7.63 -12.30 -4.31
C TYR A 82 -8.67 -11.76 -3.33
N PHE A 83 -9.26 -10.59 -3.61
CA PHE A 83 -10.23 -9.98 -2.69
C PHE A 83 -11.51 -10.81 -2.54
N GLN A 84 -11.90 -11.55 -3.57
CA GLN A 84 -13.04 -12.47 -3.49
C GLN A 84 -12.77 -13.71 -2.63
N ARG A 85 -11.54 -14.24 -2.64
CA ARG A 85 -11.23 -15.55 -2.02
C ARG A 85 -10.52 -15.44 -0.68
N GLU A 86 -9.62 -14.48 -0.54
CA GLU A 86 -8.68 -14.38 0.58
C GLU A 86 -8.71 -13.02 1.28
N GLY A 87 -9.48 -12.06 0.74
CA GLY A 87 -9.57 -10.70 1.27
C GLY A 87 -10.03 -10.64 2.72
N ARG A 88 -9.20 -10.06 3.58
CA ARG A 88 -9.41 -9.96 5.02
C ARG A 88 -10.24 -8.74 5.38
N ASP A 89 -10.88 -8.77 6.55
CA ASP A 89 -11.77 -7.68 6.95
C ASP A 89 -11.06 -6.33 7.14
N TRP A 90 -9.82 -6.34 7.63
CA TRP A 90 -9.02 -5.12 7.73
C TRP A 90 -8.69 -4.49 6.36
N GLU A 91 -8.54 -5.32 5.30
CA GLU A 91 -8.24 -4.84 3.95
C GLU A 91 -9.42 -4.08 3.37
N ARG A 92 -10.66 -4.46 3.71
CA ARG A 92 -11.85 -3.71 3.30
C ARG A 92 -11.75 -2.26 3.74
N TYR A 93 -11.35 -2.02 4.99
CA TYR A 93 -11.19 -0.66 5.53
C TYR A 93 -10.03 0.10 4.88
N ALA A 94 -8.91 -0.57 4.61
CA ALA A 94 -7.78 0.04 3.90
C ALA A 94 -8.20 0.53 2.50
N TRP A 95 -9.00 -0.26 1.79
CA TRP A 95 -9.41 0.01 0.42
C TRP A 95 -10.58 1.02 0.28
N ILE A 96 -11.21 1.47 1.37
CA ILE A 96 -12.21 2.57 1.32
C ILE A 96 -11.61 3.84 0.74
N LYS A 97 -10.34 4.12 1.04
CA LYS A 97 -9.62 5.31 0.57
C LYS A 97 -8.86 5.09 -0.74
N ALA A 98 -8.94 3.89 -1.32
CA ALA A 98 -8.25 3.59 -2.56
C ALA A 98 -8.79 4.49 -3.70
N ARG A 99 -7.87 5.07 -4.46
CA ARG A 99 -8.16 5.87 -5.66
C ARG A 99 -7.03 5.73 -6.66
N PRO A 100 -7.30 5.67 -7.98
CA PRO A 100 -6.25 5.74 -8.98
C PRO A 100 -5.58 7.13 -8.93
N ILE A 101 -4.25 7.15 -8.93
CA ILE A 101 -3.46 8.39 -8.86
C ILE A 101 -2.55 8.60 -10.08
N ALA A 102 -2.34 7.57 -10.89
CA ALA A 102 -1.46 7.59 -12.05
C ALA A 102 -1.88 6.52 -13.09
N GLY A 103 -1.38 6.67 -14.32
CA GLY A 103 -1.72 5.79 -15.44
C GLY A 103 -3.10 6.07 -16.03
N ASP A 104 -3.78 5.04 -16.53
CA ASP A 104 -5.16 5.14 -17.02
C ASP A 104 -6.14 5.21 -15.83
N ILE A 105 -6.47 6.45 -15.45
CA ILE A 105 -7.39 6.74 -14.35
C ILE A 105 -8.78 6.13 -14.60
N ALA A 106 -9.27 6.15 -15.84
CA ALA A 106 -10.59 5.60 -16.15
C ALA A 106 -10.62 4.08 -16.00
N ALA A 107 -9.54 3.38 -16.39
CA ALA A 107 -9.42 1.95 -16.14
C ALA A 107 -9.33 1.64 -14.64
N GLY A 108 -8.56 2.43 -13.88
CA GLY A 108 -8.47 2.30 -12.43
C GLY A 108 -9.81 2.50 -11.72
N GLU A 109 -10.59 3.51 -12.10
CA GLU A 109 -11.94 3.74 -11.56
C GLU A 109 -12.89 2.58 -11.89
N ARG A 110 -12.85 2.06 -13.13
CA ARG A 110 -13.65 0.87 -13.50
C ARG A 110 -13.28 -0.34 -12.64
N PHE A 111 -11.98 -0.56 -12.42
CA PHE A 111 -11.48 -1.63 -11.55
C PHE A 111 -11.94 -1.46 -10.09
N LEU A 112 -11.80 -0.27 -9.51
CA LEU A 112 -12.32 -0.02 -8.14
C LEU A 112 -13.84 -0.23 -8.06
N GLY A 113 -14.56 0.06 -9.15
CA GLY A 113 -15.96 -0.28 -9.31
C GLY A 113 -16.25 -1.77 -9.09
N THR A 114 -15.39 -2.67 -9.58
CA THR A 114 -15.56 -4.12 -9.40
C THR A 114 -15.24 -4.58 -7.97
N LEU A 115 -14.38 -3.85 -7.26
CA LEU A 115 -14.07 -4.13 -5.84
C LEU A 115 -15.12 -3.62 -4.86
N ARG A 116 -16.12 -2.83 -5.29
CA ARG A 116 -17.15 -2.28 -4.39
C ARG A 116 -17.88 -3.34 -3.55
N PRO A 117 -18.24 -4.54 -4.04
CA PRO A 117 -18.87 -5.57 -3.22
C PRO A 117 -17.95 -6.11 -2.11
N PHE A 118 -16.62 -6.08 -2.34
CA PHE A 118 -15.64 -6.41 -1.31
C PHE A 118 -15.49 -5.26 -0.31
N VAL A 119 -15.29 -4.03 -0.76
CA VAL A 119 -15.07 -2.88 0.14
C VAL A 119 -16.30 -2.58 0.99
N TYR A 120 -17.48 -2.60 0.39
CA TYR A 120 -18.76 -2.29 1.03
C TYR A 120 -19.61 -3.57 1.16
N ARG A 121 -19.49 -4.26 2.30
CA ARG A 121 -20.37 -5.40 2.58
C ARG A 121 -21.84 -4.95 2.52
N ARG A 122 -22.65 -5.76 1.84
CA ARG A 122 -24.09 -5.51 1.67
C ARG A 122 -24.87 -5.67 2.99
N TYR A 123 -24.31 -6.39 3.96
CA TYR A 123 -24.86 -6.58 5.30
C TYR A 123 -23.79 -6.26 6.35
N PHE A 124 -24.08 -5.30 7.24
CA PHE A 124 -23.32 -5.04 8.45
C PHE A 124 -23.78 -6.03 9.51
N ASP A 125 -23.00 -7.07 9.75
CA ASP A 125 -23.27 -8.07 10.79
C ASP A 125 -22.32 -7.88 11.99
N TYR A 126 -22.54 -8.65 13.05
CA TYR A 126 -21.73 -8.61 14.27
C TYR A 126 -20.24 -8.89 14.01
N THR A 127 -19.90 -9.64 12.95
CA THR A 127 -18.51 -9.93 12.57
C THR A 127 -17.79 -8.69 12.03
N ALA A 128 -18.49 -7.82 11.30
CA ALA A 128 -17.93 -6.55 10.84
C ALA A 128 -17.58 -5.62 12.02
N PHE A 129 -18.40 -5.63 13.09
CA PHE A 129 -18.15 -4.84 14.29
C PHE A 129 -16.95 -5.34 15.10
N GLU A 130 -16.80 -6.64 15.30
CA GLU A 130 -15.60 -7.19 15.95
C GLU A 130 -14.34 -6.91 15.12
N GLY A 131 -14.39 -7.00 13.79
CA GLY A 131 -13.26 -6.65 12.92
C GLY A 131 -12.81 -5.19 13.07
N LEU A 132 -13.75 -4.24 13.22
CA LEU A 132 -13.41 -2.83 13.53
C LEU A 132 -12.74 -2.69 14.91
N ARG A 133 -13.21 -3.46 15.89
CA ARG A 133 -12.71 -3.40 17.26
C ARG A 133 -11.29 -3.98 17.36
N GLU A 134 -11.03 -5.08 16.66
CA GLU A 134 -9.69 -5.66 16.50
C GLU A 134 -8.75 -4.69 15.78
N MET A 135 -9.21 -4.04 14.70
CA MET A 135 -8.40 -3.05 13.99
C MET A 135 -8.02 -1.86 14.88
N LYS A 136 -8.98 -1.33 15.65
CA LYS A 136 -8.72 -0.27 16.64
C LYS A 136 -7.69 -0.70 17.68
N ALA A 137 -7.85 -1.91 18.22
CA ALA A 137 -6.91 -2.45 19.21
C ALA A 137 -5.50 -2.64 18.64
N MET A 138 -5.36 -3.10 17.40
CA MET A 138 -4.06 -3.22 16.72
C MET A 138 -3.40 -1.86 16.50
N ILE A 139 -4.16 -0.84 16.09
CA ILE A 139 -3.65 0.53 15.92
C ILE A 139 -3.15 1.07 17.26
N GLU A 140 -3.95 0.92 18.33
CA GLU A 140 -3.60 1.37 19.67
C GLU A 140 -2.32 0.68 20.19
N ALA A 141 -2.19 -0.62 19.98
CA ALA A 141 -1.00 -1.37 20.37
C ALA A 141 0.26 -0.94 19.61
N GLU A 142 0.14 -0.68 18.29
CA GLU A 142 1.26 -0.21 17.47
C GLU A 142 1.71 1.20 17.87
N VAL A 143 0.78 2.11 18.20
CA VAL A 143 1.10 3.45 18.71
C VAL A 143 1.86 3.34 20.03
N GLN A 144 1.36 2.56 20.99
CA GLN A 144 2.02 2.36 22.28
C GLN A 144 3.43 1.76 22.13
N ARG A 145 3.61 0.83 21.18
CA ARG A 145 4.92 0.23 20.90
C ARG A 145 5.93 1.26 20.39
N ARG A 146 5.50 2.18 19.51
CA ARG A 146 6.36 3.25 18.98
C ARG A 146 6.73 4.25 20.07
N GLU A 147 5.77 4.68 20.88
CA GLU A 147 6.04 5.56 22.03
C GLU A 147 7.04 4.94 23.01
N LEU A 148 6.92 3.64 23.29
CA LEU A 148 7.87 2.94 24.15
C LEU A 148 9.27 2.87 23.54
N ALA A 149 9.38 2.64 22.23
CA ALA A 149 10.65 2.61 21.52
C ALA A 149 11.36 3.99 21.57
N ASP A 150 10.62 5.07 21.29
CA ASP A 150 11.15 6.45 21.34
C ASP A 150 11.63 6.82 22.76
N HIS A 151 10.90 6.40 23.79
CA HIS A 151 11.26 6.62 25.19
C HIS A 151 12.55 5.89 25.61
N LEU A 152 12.78 4.69 25.09
CA LEU A 152 13.99 3.91 25.35
C LEU A 152 15.21 4.52 24.65
N GLU A 153 15.09 4.94 23.39
CA GLU A 153 16.18 5.59 22.65
C GLU A 153 16.61 6.92 23.30
N THR A 154 15.66 7.69 23.80
CA THR A 154 15.93 8.97 24.49
C THR A 154 16.69 8.77 25.81
N ARG A 155 16.46 7.65 26.50
CA ARG A 155 17.18 7.31 27.74
C ARG A 155 18.60 6.84 27.46
N THR A 156 18.82 6.03 26.43
CA THR A 156 20.16 5.53 26.08
C THR A 156 21.09 6.67 25.62
N ARG A 157 20.58 7.66 24.88
CA ARG A 157 21.34 8.87 24.47
C ARG A 157 21.67 9.83 25.61
N ARG A 158 20.96 9.80 26.74
CA ARG A 158 21.24 10.66 27.92
C ARG A 158 22.28 10.07 28.88
N HIS A 159 22.77 8.86 28.64
CA HIS A 159 23.76 8.18 29.48
C HIS A 159 25.03 7.77 28.70
N SER A 160 25.25 8.39 27.53
CA SER A 160 26.51 8.33 26.75
C SER A 160 27.19 9.70 26.80
#